data_AF-A0AB39DKB6-F1
#
_entry.id   AF-A0AB39DKB6-F1
#
_cell.length_a   1.000
_cell.length_b   1.000
_cell.length_c   1.000
_cell.angle_alpha   90.00
_cell.angle_beta   90.00
_cell.angle_gamma   90.00
#
_symmetry.space_group_name_H-M   'P 1'
#
loop_
_entity.id
_entity.type
_entity.pdbx_description
1 polymer ?
#
loop_
_entity_poly.entity_id
_entity_poly.type
_entity_poly.pdbx_seq_one_letter_code
_entity_poly.pdbx_strand_id
1 'polypeptide(L)' 'MSTTPTQAASAMKQYGGSFARALAEAWFAADTVNQQRIEQAFPDFFLRYAALSETVAEGA' A
#
# COMPACT_ATOMS: atom_id res chain seq x y z
N MET A 1 11.92 11.21 -0.48
CA MET A 1 11.86 10.20 0.59
C MET A 1 11.24 8.96 -0.03
N SER A 2 11.79 7.77 0.17
CA SER A 2 11.23 6.56 -0.44
C SER A 2 10.07 6.09 0.43
N THR A 3 8.83 6.36 0.01
CA THR A 3 7.66 5.80 0.68
C THR A 3 7.78 4.27 0.69
N THR A 4 7.70 3.66 1.87
CA THR A 4 7.86 2.21 2.02
C THR A 4 6.58 1.49 1.58
N PRO A 5 6.67 0.25 1.05
CA PRO A 5 5.49 -0.55 0.71
C PRO A 5 4.48 -0.67 1.86
N THR A 6 4.97 -0.69 3.09
CA THR A 6 4.17 -0.69 4.32
C THR A 6 3.29 0.56 4.46
N GLN A 7 3.81 1.74 4.12
CA GLN A 7 3.05 2.99 4.17
C GLN A 7 1.97 3.02 3.09
N ALA A 8 2.30 2.58 1.89
CA ALA A 8 1.33 2.42 0.81
C ALA A 8 0.21 1.42 1.19
N ALA A 9 0.56 0.25 1.73
CA ALA A 9 -0.41 -0.74 2.20
C ALA A 9 -1.28 -0.20 3.34
N SER A 10 -0.71 0.59 4.25
CA SER A 10 -1.48 1.26 5.32
C SER A 10 -2.48 2.27 4.74
N ALA A 11 -2.05 3.08 3.77
CA ALA A 11 -2.92 4.03 3.08
C ALA A 11 -4.00 3.33 2.24
N MET A 12 -3.69 2.18 1.63
CA MET A 12 -4.67 1.33 0.94
C MET A 12 -5.74 0.81 1.90
N LYS A 13 -5.36 0.44 3.13
CA LYS A 13 -6.31 -0.03 4.17
C LYS A 13 -7.20 1.10 4.69
N GLN A 14 -6.66 2.31 4.83
CA GLN A 14 -7.34 3.45 5.43
C GLN A 14 -8.19 4.27 4.45
N TYR A 15 -7.67 4.52 3.25
CA TYR A 15 -8.27 5.41 2.25
C TYR A 15 -8.71 4.69 0.98
N GLY A 16 -8.41 3.40 0.86
CA GLY A 16 -8.75 2.60 -0.30
C GLY A 16 -10.18 2.07 -0.32
N GLY A 17 -10.65 1.70 -1.51
CA GLY A 17 -11.91 0.96 -1.68
C GLY A 17 -11.78 -0.50 -1.24
N SER A 18 -12.87 -1.27 -1.36
CA SER A 18 -12.94 -2.68 -0.92
C SER A 18 -11.79 -3.55 -1.46
N PHE A 19 -11.44 -3.38 -2.73
CA PHE A 19 -10.34 -4.12 -3.35
C PHE A 19 -8.97 -3.72 -2.80
N ALA A 20 -8.67 -2.42 -2.71
CA ALA A 20 -7.38 -1.93 -2.18
C ALA A 20 -7.19 -2.36 -0.72
N ARG A 21 -8.27 -2.35 0.07
CA ARG A 21 -8.25 -2.81 1.46
C ARG A 21 -7.99 -4.31 1.57
N ALA A 22 -8.68 -5.14 0.78
CA ALA A 22 -8.44 -6.59 0.76
C ALA A 22 -7.01 -6.91 0.30
N LEU A 23 -6.49 -6.15 -0.68
CA LEU A 23 -5.11 -6.29 -1.15
C LEU A 23 -4.08 -5.93 -0.08
N ALA A 24 -4.31 -4.85 0.68
CA ALA A 24 -3.47 -4.48 1.80
C ALA A 24 -3.51 -5.54 2.92
N GLU A 25 -4.70 -6.06 3.24
CA GLU A 25 -4.85 -7.13 4.23
C GLU A 25 -4.10 -8.40 3.80
N ALA A 26 -4.17 -8.77 2.51
CA ALA A 26 -3.39 -9.88 1.96
C ALA A 26 -1.88 -9.62 2.04
N TRP A 27 -1.42 -8.40 1.75
CA TRP A 27 0.00 -8.03 1.85
C TRP A 27 0.51 -8.09 3.30
N PHE A 28 -0.27 -7.60 4.27
CA PHE A 28 0.08 -7.68 5.70
C PHE A 28 0.09 -9.11 6.25
N ALA A 29 -0.72 -10.01 5.68
CA ALA A 29 -0.75 -11.42 6.07
C ALA A 29 0.32 -12.26 5.36
N ALA A 30 0.89 -11.76 4.26
CA ALA A 30 1.86 -12.48 3.44
C ALA A 30 3.27 -12.50 4.06
N ASP A 31 4.01 -13.58 3.78
CA ASP A 31 5.46 -13.60 3.97
C ASP A 31 6.19 -12.69 2.94
N THR A 32 7.49 -12.48 3.13
CA THR A 32 8.29 -11.58 2.28
C THR A 32 8.22 -11.93 0.78
N VAL A 33 8.15 -13.21 0.42
CA VAL A 33 8.10 -13.62 -0.99
C VAL A 33 6.74 -13.27 -1.59
N ASN A 34 5.68 -13.52 -0.84
CA ASN A 34 4.32 -13.23 -1.29
C ASN A 34 4.01 -11.72 -1.24
N GLN A 35 4.61 -10.95 -0.33
CA GLN A 35 4.58 -9.48 -0.34
C GLN A 35 5.15 -8.93 -1.65
N GLN A 36 6.34 -9.39 -2.04
CA GLN A 36 6.96 -8.98 -3.30
C GLN A 36 6.11 -9.35 -4.52
N ARG A 37 5.48 -10.53 -4.53
CA ARG A 37 4.57 -10.93 -5.61
C ARG A 37 3.36 -10.00 -5.70
N ILE A 38 2.77 -9.64 -4.56
CA ILE A 38 1.65 -8.71 -4.50
C ILE A 38 2.07 -7.32 -5.01
N GLU A 39 3.21 -6.82 -4.57
CA GLU A 39 3.76 -5.53 -5.03
C GLU A 39 4.00 -5.50 -6.55
N GLN A 40 4.57 -6.58 -7.10
CA GLN A 40 4.83 -6.72 -8.54
C GLN A 40 3.55 -6.91 -9.36
N ALA A 41 2.51 -7.52 -8.80
CA ALA A 41 1.23 -7.73 -9.46
C ALA A 41 0.39 -6.44 -9.51
N PHE A 42 0.55 -5.54 -8.54
CA PHE A 42 -0.26 -4.32 -8.42
C PHE A 42 0.59 -3.05 -8.18
N PRO A 43 1.62 -2.77 -9.01
CA PRO A 43 2.53 -1.66 -8.78
C PRO A 43 1.81 -0.31 -8.76
N ASP A 44 0.79 -0.13 -9.61
CA ASP A 44 0.01 1.11 -9.70
C ASP A 44 -0.73 1.45 -8.40
N PHE A 45 -1.20 0.43 -7.67
CA PHE A 45 -1.85 0.64 -6.37
C PHE A 45 -0.82 1.13 -5.35
N PHE A 46 0.31 0.44 -5.22
CA PHE A 46 1.33 0.82 -4.26
C PHE A 46 1.89 2.23 -4.55
N LEU A 47 2.13 2.56 -5.81
CA LEU A 47 2.58 3.90 -6.20
C LEU A 47 1.53 4.99 -5.87
N ARG A 48 0.26 4.75 -6.21
CA ARG A 48 -0.82 5.71 -5.94
C ARG A 48 -0.98 5.97 -4.45
N TYR A 49 -1.00 4.93 -3.64
CA TYR A 49 -1.23 5.05 -2.20
C TYR A 49 0.03 5.46 -1.43
N ALA A 50 1.22 5.20 -1.96
CA ALA A 50 2.46 5.82 -1.49
C ALA A 50 2.37 7.35 -1.58
N ALA A 51 2.07 7.88 -2.77
CA ALA A 51 1.93 9.33 -2.97
C ALA A 51 0.84 9.94 -2.05
N LEU A 52 -0.29 9.24 -1.89
CA LEU A 52 -1.34 9.69 -0.97
C LEU A 52 -0.86 9.75 0.48
N SER A 53 -0.07 8.77 0.92
CA SER A 53 0.45 8.75 2.29
C SER A 53 1.38 9.93 2.58
N GLU A 54 2.13 10.39 1.58
CA GLU A 54 2.99 11.58 1.70
C GLU A 54 2.15 12.86 1.81
N THR A 55 1.14 13.03 0.95
CA THR A 55 0.25 14.20 1.00
C THR A 55 -0.51 14.30 2.32
N VAL A 56 -0.93 13.17 2.88
CA VAL A 56 -1.63 13.17 4.19
C VAL A 56 -0.66 13.46 5.34
N ALA A 57 0.58 12.98 5.27
CA ALA A 57 1.59 13.27 6.28
C ALA A 57 2.03 14.74 6.30
N GLU A 58 1.99 15.44 5.17
CA GLU A 58 2.29 16.87 5.08
C GLU A 58 1.14 17.78 5.53
N GLY A 59 -0.09 17.24 5.61
CA GLY A 59 -1.29 17.97 6.02
C GLY A 59 -1.77 17.71 7.46
N ALA A 60 -1.06 16.90 8.23
CA ALA A 60 -1.37 16.52 9.62
C ALA A 60 -0.38 17.14 10.61
#